data_AF-A0A814DMG3-F1
#
_entry.id   AF-A0A814DMG3-F1
#
_cell.length_a   1.000
_cell.length_b   1.000
_cell.length_c   1.000
_cell.angle_alpha   90.00
_cell.angle_beta   90.00
_cell.angle_gamma   90.00
#
_symmetry.space_group_name_H-M   'P 1'
#
loop_
_entity.id
_entity.type
_entity.pdbx_description
1 polymer ?
#
loop_
_entity_poly.entity_id
_entity_poly.type
_entity_poly.pdbx_seq_one_letter_code
_entity_poly.pdbx_strand_id
1 'polypeptide(L)'
;MNKYDVLEITGKCVGSNDLYELHKTLKVMREKALKYEEQSKQVQAEVSSCRENIQRLGQNISKQGRIELKRKAVRYGEFKAYLKYQDRVSMYQRSVQAWKKLKVIRTEIKFKFKSSQEKMNEWSQDVEKSNEVYQIKLEQTKAQNPSLANAIDTLIENHRYVIEKIRKQLRNKKHEEKHRMENVQDISAQIEKLYNQLRTVNQNSNDNQSLDVRVEWNRLEKQRNRLIQESHVLRLRDEQINDDLRKLHAQPAHKQCELESIQNMRLQSLQLSDPDSYKAVIWYRNNKNLFRKRVYVPMILSLNIEDQDMAKYVEFIIPKRDLTAMFIFEDTDDMKLFINECHTKQDLVVYVSTIPQLTLQDFKTQVQPIA
;
A
#
# COMPACT_ATOMS: atom_id res chain seq x y z
N MET A 1 32.54 -114.80 53.16
CA MET A 1 33.68 -113.87 53.22
C MET A 1 33.68 -113.06 51.94
N ASN A 2 33.60 -111.73 52.03
CA ASN A 2 33.53 -110.85 50.86
C ASN A 2 34.92 -110.81 50.19
N LYS A 3 34.98 -110.76 48.85
CA LYS A 3 36.25 -110.81 48.09
C LYS A 3 37.23 -109.70 48.50
N TYR A 4 36.69 -108.58 48.98
CA TYR A 4 37.45 -107.43 49.48
C TYR A 4 38.15 -107.70 50.82
N ASP A 5 37.49 -108.42 51.75
CA ASP A 5 38.06 -108.74 53.06
C ASP A 5 39.21 -109.74 52.91
N VAL A 6 39.10 -110.68 51.97
CA VAL A 6 40.18 -111.61 51.63
C VAL A 6 41.37 -110.85 51.05
N LEU A 7 41.14 -109.87 50.16
CA LEU A 7 42.20 -109.05 49.56
C LEU A 7 42.94 -108.22 50.62
N GLU A 8 42.22 -107.68 51.61
CA GLU A 8 42.77 -106.87 52.69
C GLU A 8 43.65 -107.68 53.65
N ILE A 9 43.23 -108.92 53.96
CA ILE A 9 44.02 -109.87 54.76
C ILE A 9 45.27 -110.32 53.98
N THR A 10 45.13 -110.61 52.68
CA THR A 10 46.26 -111.07 51.86
C THR A 10 47.29 -109.96 51.63
N GLY A 11 46.85 -108.72 51.43
CA GLY A 11 47.72 -107.54 51.29
C GLY A 11 48.52 -107.22 52.55
N LYS A 12 47.97 -107.54 53.73
CA LYS A 12 48.64 -107.39 55.03
C LYS A 12 49.70 -108.48 55.30
N CYS A 13 49.55 -109.67 54.68
CA CYS A 13 50.45 -110.80 54.90
C CYS A 13 51.55 -110.96 53.84
N VAL A 14 51.34 -110.47 52.61
CA VAL A 14 52.28 -110.70 51.48
C VAL A 14 52.86 -109.39 50.91
N GLY A 15 52.22 -108.24 51.11
CA GLY A 15 52.71 -106.95 50.62
C GLY A 15 53.73 -106.30 51.54
N SER A 16 54.62 -105.47 50.99
CA SER A 16 55.43 -104.54 51.80
C SER A 16 54.52 -103.58 52.57
N ASN A 17 54.94 -103.20 53.79
CA ASN A 17 54.14 -102.33 54.67
C ASN A 17 53.74 -101.01 53.98
N ASP A 18 54.59 -100.47 53.11
CA ASP A 18 54.33 -99.26 52.31
C ASP A 18 53.16 -99.43 51.33
N LEU A 19 52.97 -100.62 50.76
CA LEU A 19 51.89 -100.89 49.80
C LEU A 19 50.52 -100.93 50.50
N TYR A 20 50.49 -101.43 51.74
CA TYR A 20 49.29 -101.44 52.56
C TYR A 20 48.87 -100.01 52.98
N GLU A 21 49.82 -99.18 53.39
CA GLU A 21 49.56 -97.77 53.71
C GLU A 21 49.12 -96.96 52.48
N LEU A 22 49.71 -97.22 51.31
CA LEU A 22 49.25 -96.63 50.03
C LEU A 22 47.82 -97.07 49.69
N HIS A 23 47.47 -98.34 49.89
CA HIS A 23 46.10 -98.84 49.65
C HIS A 23 45.08 -98.19 50.59
N LYS A 24 45.42 -98.05 51.89
CA LYS A 24 44.60 -97.36 52.89
C LYS A 24 44.41 -95.88 52.53
N THR A 25 45.49 -95.22 52.09
CA THR A 25 45.47 -93.83 51.62
C THR A 25 44.57 -93.69 50.39
N LEU A 26 44.66 -94.62 49.43
CA LEU A 26 43.81 -94.63 48.23
C LEU A 26 42.32 -94.82 48.55
N LYS A 27 41.98 -95.65 49.54
CA LYS A 27 40.59 -95.82 50.01
C LYS A 27 40.05 -94.52 50.60
N VAL A 28 40.82 -93.85 51.45
CA VAL A 28 40.46 -92.53 52.01
C VAL A 28 40.33 -91.47 50.91
N MET A 29 41.25 -91.46 49.93
CA MET A 29 41.19 -90.53 48.79
C MET A 29 39.98 -90.83 47.89
N ARG A 30 39.59 -92.09 47.71
CA ARG A 30 38.40 -92.48 46.94
C ARG A 30 37.12 -92.03 47.64
N GLU A 31 37.02 -92.19 48.96
CA GLU A 31 35.89 -91.69 49.75
C GLU A 31 35.80 -90.15 49.69
N LYS A 32 36.93 -89.44 49.76
CA LYS A 32 36.97 -87.98 49.58
C LYS A 32 36.56 -87.59 48.16
N ALA A 33 37.05 -88.28 47.14
CA ALA A 33 36.68 -88.02 45.74
C ALA A 33 35.18 -88.22 45.49
N LEU A 34 34.57 -89.27 46.05
CA LEU A 34 33.13 -89.49 45.96
C LEU A 34 32.33 -88.39 46.66
N LYS A 35 32.77 -87.94 47.84
CA LYS A 35 32.15 -86.80 48.54
C LYS A 35 32.25 -85.50 47.74
N TYR A 36 33.40 -85.22 47.13
CA TYR A 36 33.56 -84.05 46.26
C TYR A 36 32.74 -84.15 44.97
N GLU A 37 32.60 -85.35 44.40
CA GLU A 37 31.76 -85.58 43.22
C GLU A 37 30.27 -85.35 43.56
N GLU A 38 29.82 -85.83 44.71
CA GLU A 38 28.46 -85.60 45.21
C GLU A 38 28.21 -84.11 45.50
N GLN A 39 29.15 -83.43 46.16
CA GLN A 39 29.10 -81.98 46.38
C GLN A 39 29.12 -81.19 45.07
N SER A 40 29.93 -81.60 44.08
CA SER A 40 29.97 -80.96 42.77
C SER A 40 28.64 -81.12 42.03
N LYS A 41 28.01 -82.29 42.10
CA LYS A 41 26.68 -82.53 41.52
C LYS A 41 25.62 -81.68 42.21
N GLN A 42 25.66 -81.58 43.54
CA GLN A 42 24.73 -80.75 44.30
C GLN A 42 24.89 -79.27 43.96
N VAL A 43 26.11 -78.73 43.97
CA VAL A 43 26.40 -77.34 43.60
C VAL A 43 25.99 -77.08 42.16
N GLN A 44 26.22 -78.02 41.23
CA GLN A 44 25.81 -77.87 39.84
C GLN A 44 24.28 -77.83 39.70
N ALA A 45 23.55 -78.65 40.46
CA ALA A 45 22.10 -78.61 40.51
C ALA A 45 21.58 -77.27 41.06
N GLU A 46 22.17 -76.77 42.15
CA GLU A 46 21.86 -75.47 42.75
C GLU A 46 22.11 -74.32 41.77
N VAL A 47 23.25 -74.33 41.08
CA VAL A 47 23.59 -73.32 40.05
C VAL A 47 22.60 -73.36 38.88
N SER A 48 22.21 -74.54 38.41
CA SER A 48 21.18 -74.65 37.36
C SER A 48 19.83 -74.11 37.81
N SER A 49 19.40 -74.43 39.04
CA SER A 49 18.16 -73.91 39.63
C SER A 49 18.20 -72.38 39.79
N CYS A 50 19.30 -71.83 40.29
CA CYS A 50 19.49 -70.38 40.39
C CYS A 50 19.48 -69.71 39.01
N ARG A 51 20.10 -70.31 37.99
CA ARG A 51 20.12 -69.77 36.63
C ARG A 51 18.71 -69.73 36.02
N GLU A 52 17.92 -70.79 36.20
CA GLU A 52 16.52 -70.81 35.76
C GLU A 52 15.67 -69.75 36.49
N ASN A 53 15.88 -69.59 37.80
CA ASN A 53 15.18 -68.59 38.59
C ASN A 53 15.52 -67.16 38.14
N ILE A 54 16.80 -66.86 37.87
CA ILE A 54 17.23 -65.57 37.32
C ILE A 54 16.57 -65.31 35.96
N GLN A 55 16.51 -66.32 35.09
CA GLN A 55 15.86 -66.19 33.79
C GLN A 55 14.35 -65.92 33.92
N ARG A 56 13.65 -66.62 34.83
CA ARG A 56 12.22 -66.39 35.12
C ARG A 56 11.99 -64.97 35.68
N LEU A 57 12.82 -64.54 36.61
CA LEU A 57 12.74 -63.18 37.18
C LEU A 57 12.98 -62.11 36.10
N GLY A 58 13.99 -62.28 35.24
CA GLY A 58 14.24 -61.37 34.13
C GLY A 58 13.07 -61.28 33.14
N GLN A 59 12.43 -62.41 32.82
CA GLN A 59 11.22 -62.42 32.00
C GLN A 59 10.04 -61.70 32.67
N ASN A 60 9.87 -61.86 33.99
CA ASN A 60 8.82 -61.18 34.74
C ASN A 60 9.04 -59.67 34.82
N ILE A 61 10.27 -59.22 35.07
CA ILE A 61 10.65 -57.80 35.05
C ILE A 61 10.38 -57.19 33.66
N SER A 62 10.75 -57.90 32.59
CA SER A 62 10.48 -57.45 31.22
C SER A 62 8.98 -57.34 30.93
N LYS A 63 8.17 -58.32 31.37
CA LYS A 63 6.71 -58.28 31.26
C LYS A 63 6.12 -57.09 32.04
N GLN A 64 6.59 -56.84 33.25
CA GLN A 64 6.13 -55.72 34.07
C GLN A 64 6.49 -54.37 33.45
N GLY A 65 7.72 -54.20 32.94
CA GLY A 65 8.12 -53.00 32.21
C GLY A 65 7.25 -52.74 30.97
N ARG A 66 6.88 -53.79 30.23
CA ARG A 66 5.93 -53.68 29.10
C ARG A 66 4.54 -53.24 29.53
N ILE A 67 4.03 -53.74 30.66
CA ILE A 67 2.72 -53.33 31.21
C ILE A 67 2.74 -51.86 31.63
N GLU A 68 3.81 -51.42 32.29
CA GLU A 68 3.97 -50.01 32.69
C GLU A 68 4.04 -49.06 31.50
N LEU A 69 4.77 -49.43 30.44
CA LEU A 69 4.82 -48.67 29.19
C LEU A 69 3.43 -48.56 28.55
N LYS A 70 2.67 -49.65 28.51
CA LYS A 70 1.27 -49.63 28.02
C LYS A 70 0.39 -48.70 28.87
N ARG A 71 0.50 -48.74 30.20
CA ARG A 71 -0.23 -47.84 31.10
C ARG A 71 0.14 -46.37 30.90
N LYS A 72 1.43 -46.07 30.67
CA LYS A 72 1.87 -44.72 30.33
C LYS A 72 1.29 -44.28 28.98
N ALA A 73 1.33 -45.13 27.96
CA ALA A 73 0.78 -44.82 26.64
C ALA A 73 -0.72 -44.51 26.67
N VAL A 74 -1.51 -45.28 27.44
CA VAL A 74 -2.95 -45.01 27.65
C VAL A 74 -3.17 -43.64 28.29
N ARG A 75 -2.46 -43.34 29.39
CA ARG A 75 -2.54 -42.02 30.06
C ARG A 75 -2.16 -40.86 29.14
N TYR A 76 -1.12 -41.01 28.33
CA TYR A 76 -0.76 -40.01 27.33
C TYR A 76 -1.85 -39.84 26.26
N GLY A 77 -2.51 -40.91 25.85
CA GLY A 77 -3.65 -40.86 24.93
C GLY A 77 -4.82 -40.07 25.50
N GLU A 78 -5.21 -40.35 26.75
CA GLU A 78 -6.26 -39.64 27.48
C GLU A 78 -5.92 -38.16 27.66
N PHE A 79 -4.69 -37.85 28.08
CA PHE A 79 -4.23 -36.47 28.24
C PHE A 79 -4.22 -35.71 26.91
N LYS A 80 -3.79 -36.35 25.81
CA LYS A 80 -3.85 -35.77 24.46
C LYS A 80 -5.28 -35.49 24.02
N ALA A 81 -6.23 -36.38 24.34
CA ALA A 81 -7.65 -36.16 24.05
C ALA A 81 -8.21 -34.97 24.86
N TYR A 82 -7.84 -34.87 26.14
CA TYR A 82 -8.20 -33.74 26.99
C TYR A 82 -7.67 -32.41 26.46
N LEU A 83 -6.40 -32.34 26.06
CA LEU A 83 -5.82 -31.12 25.49
C LEU A 83 -6.54 -30.69 24.20
N LYS A 84 -6.90 -31.64 23.33
CA LYS A 84 -7.69 -31.35 22.12
C LYS A 84 -9.08 -30.80 22.46
N TYR A 85 -9.72 -31.34 23.48
CA TYR A 85 -11.02 -30.85 23.95
C TYR A 85 -10.89 -29.43 24.53
N GLN A 86 -9.88 -29.18 25.36
CA GLN A 86 -9.63 -27.86 25.94
C GLN A 86 -9.36 -26.79 24.87
N ASP A 87 -8.58 -27.13 23.85
CA ASP A 87 -8.32 -26.26 22.71
C ASP A 87 -9.62 -25.92 21.95
N ARG A 88 -10.44 -26.93 21.65
CA ARG A 88 -11.77 -26.75 21.03
C ARG A 88 -12.66 -25.82 21.85
N VAL A 89 -12.69 -25.99 23.17
CA VAL A 89 -13.47 -25.13 24.08
C VAL A 89 -12.94 -23.69 24.05
N SER A 90 -11.63 -23.49 24.06
CA SER A 90 -11.02 -22.16 23.95
C SER A 90 -11.37 -21.48 22.63
N MET A 91 -11.29 -22.20 21.51
CA MET A 91 -11.68 -21.70 20.20
C MET A 91 -13.16 -21.31 20.14
N TYR A 92 -14.04 -22.14 20.72
CA TYR A 92 -15.47 -21.85 20.80
C TYR A 92 -15.75 -20.60 21.65
N GLN A 93 -15.08 -20.44 22.79
CA GLN A 93 -15.22 -19.24 23.61
C GLN A 93 -14.76 -17.98 22.87
N ARG A 94 -13.64 -18.05 22.16
CA ARG A 94 -13.15 -16.94 21.32
C ARG A 94 -14.14 -16.59 20.21
N SER A 95 -14.72 -17.59 19.54
CA SER A 95 -15.70 -17.35 18.46
C SER A 95 -17.00 -16.74 19.00
N VAL A 96 -17.49 -17.19 20.16
CA VAL A 96 -18.66 -16.60 20.82
C VAL A 96 -18.40 -15.14 21.22
N GLN A 97 -17.21 -14.83 21.77
CA GLN A 97 -16.84 -13.45 22.10
C GLN A 97 -16.72 -12.57 20.85
N ALA A 98 -16.10 -13.09 19.79
CA ALA A 98 -16.00 -12.39 18.50
C ALA A 98 -17.39 -12.13 17.90
N TRP A 99 -18.29 -13.10 17.94
CA TRP A 99 -19.67 -12.97 17.48
C TRP A 99 -20.44 -11.92 18.29
N LYS A 100 -20.28 -11.89 19.63
CA LYS A 100 -20.89 -10.85 20.47
C LYS A 100 -20.41 -9.44 20.08
N LYS A 101 -19.10 -9.26 19.88
CA LYS A 101 -18.52 -7.99 19.43
C LYS A 101 -19.06 -7.58 18.05
N LEU A 102 -19.06 -8.51 17.09
CA LEU A 102 -19.60 -8.28 15.76
C LEU A 102 -21.09 -7.93 15.77
N LYS A 103 -21.87 -8.54 16.66
CA LYS A 103 -23.31 -8.25 16.80
C LYS A 103 -23.54 -6.80 17.25
N VAL A 104 -22.77 -6.31 18.22
CA VAL A 104 -22.83 -4.91 18.70
C VAL A 104 -22.46 -3.94 17.58
N ILE A 105 -21.34 -4.19 16.89
CA ILE A 105 -20.90 -3.37 15.75
C ILE A 105 -21.96 -3.35 14.65
N ARG A 106 -22.55 -4.51 14.33
CA ARG A 106 -23.63 -4.60 13.32
C ARG A 106 -24.84 -3.77 13.73
N THR A 107 -25.23 -3.77 15.01
CA THR A 107 -26.35 -2.94 15.48
C THR A 107 -26.03 -1.45 15.42
N GLU A 108 -24.81 -1.04 15.77
CA GLU A 108 -24.37 0.36 15.66
C GLU A 108 -24.33 0.85 14.21
N ILE A 109 -23.75 0.06 13.31
CA ILE A 109 -23.73 0.36 11.87
C ILE A 109 -25.16 0.47 11.33
N LYS A 110 -26.05 -0.47 11.70
CA LYS A 110 -27.45 -0.43 11.28
C LYS A 110 -28.16 0.83 11.77
N PHE A 111 -27.90 1.27 13.00
CA PHE A 111 -28.46 2.49 13.55
C PHE A 111 -27.94 3.75 12.83
N LYS A 112 -26.62 3.86 12.63
CA LYS A 112 -26.00 4.97 11.89
C LYS A 112 -26.48 5.05 10.43
N PHE A 113 -26.60 3.89 9.78
CA PHE A 113 -27.12 3.80 8.43
C PHE A 113 -28.58 4.27 8.36
N LYS A 114 -29.43 3.81 9.29
CA LYS A 114 -30.84 4.23 9.35
C LYS A 114 -30.98 5.74 9.55
N SER A 115 -30.24 6.33 10.49
CA SER A 115 -30.26 7.78 10.73
C SER A 115 -29.73 8.57 9.53
N SER A 116 -28.71 8.06 8.84
CA SER A 116 -28.19 8.72 7.62
C SER A 116 -29.20 8.64 6.47
N GLN A 117 -29.93 7.53 6.36
CA GLN A 117 -30.95 7.36 5.33
C GLN A 117 -32.19 8.22 5.59
N GLU A 118 -32.59 8.41 6.85
CA GLU A 118 -33.65 9.35 7.24
C GLU A 118 -33.28 10.78 6.83
N LYS A 119 -32.06 11.25 7.12
CA LYS A 119 -31.57 12.57 6.68
C LYS A 119 -31.50 12.71 5.16
N MET A 120 -31.08 11.66 4.47
CA MET A 120 -31.03 11.65 3.00
C MET A 120 -32.43 11.79 2.39
N ASN A 121 -33.44 11.15 2.98
CA ASN A 121 -34.82 11.28 2.56
C ASN A 121 -35.38 12.68 2.84
N GLU A 122 -35.07 13.27 4.01
CA GLU A 122 -35.43 14.66 4.34
C GLU A 122 -34.85 15.64 3.33
N TRP A 123 -33.55 15.55 3.03
CA TRP A 123 -32.91 16.40 2.03
C TRP A 123 -33.47 16.19 0.63
N SER A 124 -33.80 14.96 0.25
CA SER A 124 -34.43 14.68 -1.03
C SER A 124 -35.80 15.37 -1.14
N GLN A 125 -36.61 15.33 -0.08
CA GLN A 125 -37.90 16.02 -0.04
C GLN A 125 -37.75 17.54 -0.08
N ASP A 126 -36.75 18.10 0.59
CA ASP A 126 -36.51 19.55 0.57
C ASP A 126 -36.01 20.03 -0.79
N VAL A 127 -35.18 19.24 -1.47
CA VAL A 127 -34.77 19.51 -2.86
C VAL A 127 -35.98 19.48 -3.79
N GLU A 128 -36.88 18.51 -3.64
CA GLU A 128 -38.07 18.39 -4.48
C GLU A 128 -39.03 19.57 -4.27
N LYS A 129 -39.31 19.96 -3.02
CA LYS A 129 -40.08 21.17 -2.70
C LYS A 129 -39.43 22.43 -3.24
N SER A 130 -38.11 22.55 -3.12
CA SER A 130 -37.38 23.71 -3.65
C SER A 130 -37.49 23.76 -5.17
N ASN A 131 -37.38 22.62 -5.85
CA ASN A 131 -37.52 22.52 -7.29
C ASN A 131 -38.94 22.88 -7.75
N GLU A 132 -39.99 22.43 -7.05
CA GLU A 132 -41.38 22.85 -7.30
C GLU A 132 -41.53 24.38 -7.20
N VAL A 133 -41.00 24.99 -6.13
CA VAL A 133 -41.02 26.46 -5.97
C VAL A 133 -40.27 27.15 -7.10
N TYR A 134 -39.11 26.63 -7.51
CA TYR A 134 -38.36 27.16 -8.65
C TYR A 134 -39.12 27.06 -9.96
N GLN A 135 -39.80 25.94 -10.23
CA GLN A 135 -40.62 25.76 -11.44
C GLN A 135 -41.78 26.75 -11.48
N ILE A 136 -42.50 26.92 -10.37
CA ILE A 136 -43.59 27.90 -10.26
C ILE A 136 -43.06 29.32 -10.54
N LYS A 137 -41.90 29.68 -9.96
CA LYS A 137 -41.28 31.00 -10.15
C LYS A 137 -40.80 31.22 -11.58
N LEU A 138 -40.29 30.16 -12.23
CA LEU A 138 -39.90 30.17 -13.63
C LEU A 138 -41.11 30.37 -14.54
N GLU A 139 -42.21 29.65 -14.31
CA GLU A 139 -43.46 29.81 -15.04
C GLU A 139 -44.06 31.20 -14.86
N GLN A 140 -44.06 31.74 -13.63
CA GLN A 140 -44.49 33.11 -13.35
C GLN A 140 -43.62 34.14 -14.09
N THR A 141 -42.30 33.96 -14.12
CA THR A 141 -41.37 34.86 -14.83
C THR A 141 -41.61 34.81 -16.34
N LYS A 142 -41.87 33.61 -16.89
CA LYS A 142 -42.23 33.42 -18.30
C LYS A 142 -43.58 34.08 -18.63
N ALA A 143 -44.57 33.96 -17.75
CA ALA A 143 -45.88 34.57 -17.90
C ALA A 143 -45.85 36.11 -17.77
N GLN A 144 -44.96 36.67 -16.95
CA GLN A 144 -44.79 38.11 -16.78
C GLN A 144 -44.03 38.78 -17.94
N ASN A 145 -43.21 38.02 -18.68
CA ASN A 145 -42.41 38.54 -19.79
C ASN A 145 -42.65 37.76 -21.11
N PRO A 146 -43.90 37.65 -21.61
CA PRO A 146 -44.19 36.88 -22.82
C PRO A 146 -43.52 37.50 -24.07
N SER A 147 -43.33 38.82 -24.11
CA SER A 147 -42.61 39.50 -25.20
C SER A 147 -41.12 39.16 -25.20
N LEU A 148 -40.51 39.01 -24.01
CA LEU A 148 -39.09 38.70 -23.84
C LEU A 148 -38.83 37.21 -24.09
N ALA A 149 -39.75 36.33 -23.69
CA ALA A 149 -39.72 34.91 -24.03
C ALA A 149 -39.80 34.69 -25.56
N ASN A 150 -40.76 35.33 -26.23
CA ASN A 150 -40.87 35.26 -27.69
C ASN A 150 -39.66 35.87 -28.41
N ALA A 151 -39.07 36.94 -27.85
CA ALA A 151 -37.84 37.54 -28.38
C ALA A 151 -36.63 36.62 -28.23
N ILE A 152 -36.52 35.88 -27.12
CA ILE A 152 -35.45 34.89 -26.90
C ILE A 152 -35.66 33.69 -27.83
N ASP A 153 -36.89 33.18 -27.96
CA ASP A 153 -37.19 32.05 -28.83
C ASP A 153 -36.92 32.37 -30.32
N THR A 154 -37.32 33.55 -30.78
CA THR A 154 -36.99 34.02 -32.15
C THR A 154 -35.48 34.22 -32.35
N LEU A 155 -34.75 34.68 -31.33
CA LEU A 155 -33.29 34.79 -31.39
C LEU A 155 -32.62 33.40 -31.46
N ILE A 156 -33.12 32.41 -30.70
CA ILE A 156 -32.65 31.02 -30.74
C ILE A 156 -32.92 30.40 -32.11
N GLU A 157 -34.10 30.61 -32.68
CA GLU A 157 -34.46 30.13 -34.02
C GLU A 157 -33.51 30.70 -35.09
N ASN A 158 -33.24 32.01 -35.03
CA ASN A 158 -32.31 32.68 -35.93
C ASN A 158 -30.87 32.16 -35.78
N HIS A 159 -30.38 31.97 -34.55
CA HIS A 159 -29.06 31.38 -34.32
C HIS A 159 -28.97 29.94 -34.81
N ARG A 160 -30.02 29.12 -34.61
CA ARG A 160 -30.09 27.76 -35.17
C ARG A 160 -30.00 27.77 -36.68
N TYR A 161 -30.74 28.65 -37.35
CA TYR A 161 -30.68 28.82 -38.80
C TYR A 161 -29.27 29.21 -39.29
N VAL A 162 -28.61 30.16 -38.62
CA VAL A 162 -27.23 30.56 -38.95
C VAL A 162 -26.25 29.40 -38.76
N ILE A 163 -26.36 28.65 -37.67
CA ILE A 163 -25.52 27.46 -37.41
C ILE A 163 -25.74 26.39 -38.49
N GLU A 164 -26.99 26.13 -38.89
CA GLU A 164 -27.29 25.20 -39.97
C GLU A 164 -26.70 25.64 -41.30
N LYS A 165 -26.80 26.94 -41.64
CA LYS A 165 -26.20 27.51 -42.83
C LYS A 165 -24.67 27.34 -42.84
N ILE A 166 -24.01 27.63 -41.72
CA ILE A 166 -22.55 27.44 -41.56
C ILE A 166 -22.19 25.96 -41.69
N ARG A 167 -22.93 25.05 -41.05
CA ARG A 167 -22.72 23.60 -41.17
C ARG A 167 -22.87 23.11 -42.61
N LYS A 168 -23.86 23.63 -43.36
CA LYS A 168 -24.05 23.31 -44.78
C LYS A 168 -22.86 23.82 -45.62
N GLN A 169 -22.40 25.05 -45.38
CA GLN A 169 -21.21 25.58 -46.05
C GLN A 169 -19.95 24.77 -45.75
N LEU A 170 -19.74 24.37 -44.50
CA LEU A 170 -18.61 23.52 -44.10
C LEU A 170 -18.66 22.16 -44.80
N ARG A 171 -19.85 21.53 -44.88
CA ARG A 171 -20.02 20.27 -45.61
C ARG A 171 -19.69 20.42 -47.09
N ASN A 172 -20.15 21.49 -47.73
CA ASN A 172 -19.83 21.77 -49.12
C ASN A 172 -18.33 21.98 -49.33
N LYS A 173 -17.67 22.76 -48.48
CA LYS A 173 -16.22 22.98 -48.53
C LYS A 173 -15.43 21.69 -48.32
N LYS A 174 -15.86 20.82 -47.41
CA LYS A 174 -15.24 19.50 -47.20
C LYS A 174 -15.41 18.61 -48.43
N HIS A 175 -16.55 18.68 -49.11
CA HIS A 175 -16.79 17.92 -50.34
C HIS A 175 -15.94 18.45 -51.49
N GLU A 176 -15.85 19.77 -51.67
CA GLU A 176 -14.95 20.42 -52.63
C GLU A 176 -13.49 20.01 -52.42
N GLU A 177 -13.02 19.99 -51.16
CA GLU A 177 -11.64 19.60 -50.86
C GLU A 177 -11.40 18.11 -51.10
N LYS A 178 -12.39 17.26 -50.85
CA LYS A 178 -12.32 15.84 -51.20
C LYS A 178 -12.18 15.64 -52.72
N HIS A 179 -12.98 16.34 -53.52
CA HIS A 179 -12.86 16.33 -54.99
C HIS A 179 -11.51 16.86 -55.45
N ARG A 180 -10.97 17.91 -54.81
CA ARG A 180 -9.61 18.37 -55.10
C ARG A 180 -8.57 17.31 -54.80
N MET A 181 -8.67 16.60 -53.67
CA MET A 181 -7.74 15.51 -53.35
C MET A 181 -7.85 14.35 -54.34
N GLU A 182 -9.07 13.95 -54.73
CA GLU A 182 -9.29 12.91 -55.76
C GLU A 182 -8.67 13.34 -57.10
N ASN A 183 -8.87 14.59 -57.53
CA ASN A 183 -8.22 15.12 -58.74
C ASN A 183 -6.69 15.14 -58.63
N VAL A 184 -6.13 15.49 -57.47
CA VAL A 184 -4.68 15.45 -57.24
C VAL A 184 -4.16 14.01 -57.30
N GLN A 185 -4.91 13.05 -56.74
CA GLN A 185 -4.58 11.63 -56.83
C GLN A 185 -4.63 11.14 -58.29
N ASP A 186 -5.68 11.48 -59.04
CA ASP A 186 -5.80 11.11 -60.45
C ASP A 186 -4.67 11.70 -61.30
N ILE A 187 -4.34 12.98 -61.09
CA ILE A 187 -3.20 13.63 -61.76
C ILE A 187 -1.90 12.96 -61.35
N SER A 188 -1.71 12.62 -60.06
CA SER A 188 -0.50 11.92 -59.60
C SER A 188 -0.37 10.53 -60.23
N ALA A 189 -1.47 9.79 -60.39
CA ALA A 189 -1.49 8.50 -61.06
C ALA A 189 -1.26 8.63 -62.58
N GLN A 190 -1.76 9.70 -63.21
CA GLN A 190 -1.44 10.04 -64.61
C GLN A 190 0.04 10.37 -64.78
N ILE A 191 0.62 11.16 -63.88
CA ILE A 191 2.04 11.47 -63.85
C ILE A 191 2.85 10.18 -63.69
N GLU A 192 2.47 9.27 -62.79
CA GLU A 192 3.16 7.99 -62.60
C GLU A 192 3.07 7.08 -63.84
N LYS A 193 1.89 7.01 -64.48
CA LYS A 193 1.71 6.31 -65.77
C LYS A 193 2.58 6.92 -66.86
N LEU A 194 2.63 8.24 -66.98
CA LEU A 194 3.48 8.96 -67.93
C LEU A 194 4.95 8.73 -67.64
N TYR A 195 5.38 8.71 -66.37
CA TYR A 195 6.75 8.37 -65.97
C TYR A 195 7.10 6.93 -66.36
N ASN A 196 6.19 5.98 -66.16
CA ASN A 196 6.39 4.59 -66.55
C ASN A 196 6.42 4.43 -68.08
N GLN A 197 5.59 5.17 -68.81
CA GLN A 197 5.62 5.24 -70.27
C GLN A 197 6.92 5.86 -70.78
N LEU A 198 7.38 6.97 -70.20
CA LEU A 198 8.68 7.58 -70.47
C LEU A 198 9.82 6.61 -70.16
N ARG A 199 9.72 5.82 -69.09
CA ARG A 199 10.70 4.78 -68.74
C ARG A 199 10.74 3.65 -69.76
N THR A 200 9.58 3.24 -70.30
CA THR A 200 9.50 2.24 -71.38
C THR A 200 9.92 2.79 -72.75
N VAL A 201 9.67 4.08 -73.02
CA VAL A 201 10.12 4.78 -74.23
C VAL A 201 11.63 5.03 -74.17
N ASN A 202 12.21 5.33 -73.00
CA ASN A 202 13.67 5.41 -72.81
C ASN A 202 14.39 4.06 -72.99
N GLN A 203 13.68 2.94 -72.91
CA GLN A 203 14.23 1.62 -73.22
C GLN A 203 14.13 1.29 -74.72
N ASN A 204 13.27 1.98 -75.48
CA ASN A 204 13.02 1.76 -76.89
C ASN A 204 13.11 3.09 -77.66
N SER A 205 14.29 3.37 -78.21
CA SER A 205 14.55 4.31 -79.33
C SER A 205 14.97 5.75 -78.94
N ASN A 206 16.26 5.99 -79.16
CA ASN A 206 16.90 7.12 -79.85
C ASN A 206 16.16 8.46 -79.96
N ASP A 207 16.87 9.47 -79.42
CA ASP A 207 17.22 10.75 -80.05
C ASP A 207 16.13 11.44 -80.88
N ASN A 208 15.51 12.47 -80.26
CA ASN A 208 15.37 13.84 -80.82
C ASN A 208 14.25 14.71 -80.18
N GLN A 209 13.67 14.33 -79.04
CA GLN A 209 12.73 15.18 -78.27
C GLN A 209 13.36 15.86 -77.04
N SER A 210 14.68 16.03 -77.01
CA SER A 210 15.45 16.31 -75.77
C SER A 210 15.53 17.78 -75.34
N LEU A 211 15.03 18.74 -76.12
CA LEU A 211 15.17 20.17 -75.78
C LEU A 211 13.95 20.75 -75.05
N ASP A 212 12.74 20.47 -75.50
CA ASP A 212 11.51 21.04 -74.91
C ASP A 212 11.18 20.42 -73.54
N VAL A 213 11.32 19.08 -73.45
CA VAL A 213 11.19 18.33 -72.19
C VAL A 213 12.22 18.79 -71.14
N ARG A 214 13.41 19.20 -71.57
CA ARG A 214 14.48 19.66 -70.65
C ARG A 214 14.21 21.06 -70.10
N VAL A 215 13.53 21.92 -70.85
CA VAL A 215 13.12 23.25 -70.38
C VAL A 215 11.98 23.13 -69.37
N GLU A 216 10.95 22.34 -69.66
CA GLU A 216 9.86 22.08 -68.72
C GLU A 216 10.32 21.28 -67.49
N TRP A 217 11.24 20.33 -67.65
CA TRP A 217 11.90 19.64 -66.52
C TRP A 217 12.62 20.64 -65.61
N ASN A 218 13.42 21.54 -66.17
CA ASN A 218 14.14 22.54 -65.39
C ASN A 218 13.18 23.54 -64.69
N ARG A 219 12.01 23.82 -65.29
CA ARG A 219 10.98 24.66 -64.69
C ARG A 219 10.31 23.96 -63.51
N LEU A 220 9.88 22.72 -63.69
CA LEU A 220 9.26 21.90 -62.65
C LEU A 220 10.25 21.61 -61.51
N GLU A 221 11.51 21.36 -61.82
CA GLU A 221 12.58 21.16 -60.85
C GLU A 221 12.81 22.42 -59.99
N LYS A 222 12.80 23.61 -60.62
CA LYS A 222 12.85 24.89 -59.88
C LYS A 222 11.62 25.10 -58.99
N GLN A 223 10.41 24.77 -59.46
CA GLN A 223 9.19 24.86 -58.65
C GLN A 223 9.19 23.86 -57.49
N ARG A 224 9.62 22.62 -57.73
CA ARG A 224 9.80 21.60 -56.71
C ARG A 224 10.77 22.07 -55.63
N ASN A 225 11.92 22.61 -56.03
CA ASN A 225 12.94 23.07 -55.09
C ASN A 225 12.47 24.28 -54.27
N ARG A 226 11.66 25.17 -54.85
CA ARG A 226 10.99 26.26 -54.09
C ARG A 226 9.99 25.70 -53.06
N LEU A 227 9.13 24.76 -53.46
CA LEU A 227 8.16 24.15 -52.55
C LEU A 227 8.84 23.37 -51.42
N ILE A 228 9.96 22.69 -51.70
CA ILE A 228 10.76 22.01 -50.68
C ILE A 228 11.36 23.03 -49.69
N GLN A 229 11.89 24.15 -50.20
CA GLN A 229 12.41 25.22 -49.34
C GLN A 229 11.31 25.83 -48.46
N GLU A 230 10.14 26.13 -49.02
CA GLU A 230 8.98 26.64 -48.27
C GLU A 230 8.49 25.63 -47.23
N SER A 231 8.39 24.35 -47.59
CA SER A 231 8.04 23.27 -46.65
C SER A 231 9.05 23.15 -45.51
N HIS A 232 10.35 23.30 -45.79
CA HIS A 232 11.39 23.27 -44.77
C HIS A 232 11.29 24.47 -43.81
N VAL A 233 11.01 25.67 -44.33
CA VAL A 233 10.80 26.87 -43.50
C VAL A 233 9.56 26.73 -42.61
N LEU A 234 8.46 26.20 -43.15
CA LEU A 234 7.25 25.93 -42.38
C LEU A 234 7.48 24.89 -41.28
N ARG A 235 8.24 23.83 -41.57
CA ARG A 235 8.59 22.80 -40.59
C ARG A 235 9.43 23.35 -39.44
N LEU A 236 10.44 24.17 -39.73
CA LEU A 236 11.24 24.83 -38.70
C LEU A 236 10.38 25.76 -37.84
N ARG A 237 9.40 26.44 -38.44
CA ARG A 237 8.46 27.30 -37.72
C ARG A 237 7.53 26.50 -36.82
N ASP A 238 7.03 25.35 -37.28
CA ASP A 238 6.22 24.44 -36.47
C ASP A 238 7.02 23.84 -35.30
N GLU A 239 8.30 23.50 -35.51
CA GLU A 239 9.20 23.04 -34.45
C GLU A 239 9.41 24.13 -33.38
N GLN A 240 9.64 25.39 -33.80
CA GLN A 240 9.74 26.52 -32.88
C GLN A 240 8.44 26.76 -32.08
N ILE A 241 7.29 26.75 -32.74
CA ILE A 241 5.99 26.91 -32.08
C ILE A 241 5.76 25.78 -31.06
N ASN A 242 6.10 24.55 -31.42
CA ASN A 242 5.96 23.41 -30.51
C ASN A 242 6.91 23.50 -29.30
N ASP A 243 8.14 23.98 -29.48
CA ASP A 243 9.08 24.21 -28.39
C ASP A 243 8.62 25.33 -27.45
N ASP A 244 8.06 26.41 -28.01
CA ASP A 244 7.51 27.50 -27.21
C ASP A 244 6.25 27.07 -26.45
N LEU A 245 5.37 26.26 -27.06
CA LEU A 245 4.24 25.64 -26.37
C LEU A 245 4.69 24.71 -25.24
N ARG A 246 5.76 23.93 -25.44
CA ARG A 246 6.34 23.09 -24.37
C ARG A 246 6.87 23.93 -23.22
N LYS A 247 7.58 25.03 -23.50
CA LYS A 247 8.08 25.95 -22.47
C LYS A 247 6.93 26.61 -21.70
N LEU A 248 5.89 27.07 -22.41
CA LEU A 248 4.70 27.68 -21.81
C LEU A 248 3.91 26.69 -20.95
N HIS A 249 3.84 25.41 -21.34
CA HIS A 249 3.21 24.37 -20.52
C HIS A 249 4.09 23.92 -19.34
N ALA A 250 5.41 23.95 -19.47
CA ALA A 250 6.34 23.55 -18.41
C ALA A 250 6.53 24.64 -17.33
N GLN A 251 6.40 25.92 -17.68
CA GLN A 251 6.60 27.03 -16.74
C GLN A 251 5.65 26.99 -15.52
N PRO A 252 4.31 26.81 -15.67
CA PRO A 252 3.40 26.72 -14.54
C PRO A 252 3.72 25.54 -13.63
N ALA A 253 4.04 24.38 -14.21
CA ALA A 253 4.39 23.18 -13.47
C ALA A 253 5.69 23.36 -12.66
N HIS A 254 6.74 23.91 -13.27
CA HIS A 254 7.98 24.23 -12.58
C HIS A 254 7.76 25.24 -11.45
N LYS A 255 7.02 26.32 -11.72
CA LYS A 255 6.70 27.34 -10.70
C LYS A 255 5.91 26.75 -9.53
N GLN A 256 4.96 25.85 -9.83
CA GLN A 256 4.17 25.18 -8.80
C GLN A 256 5.05 24.25 -7.95
N CYS A 257 5.93 23.45 -8.56
CA CYS A 257 6.88 22.61 -7.83
C CYS A 257 7.84 23.43 -6.96
N GLU A 258 8.33 24.58 -7.44
CA GLU A 258 9.15 25.50 -6.65
C GLU A 258 8.40 26.03 -5.42
N LEU A 259 7.16 26.47 -5.60
CA LEU A 259 6.32 26.98 -4.51
C LEU A 259 6.00 25.88 -3.48
N GLU A 260 5.68 24.67 -3.93
CA GLU A 260 5.46 23.51 -3.06
C GLU A 260 6.73 23.15 -2.29
N SER A 261 7.90 23.17 -2.94
CA SER A 261 9.20 22.93 -2.31
C SER A 261 9.49 23.95 -1.19
N ILE A 262 9.28 25.24 -1.45
CA ILE A 262 9.47 26.30 -0.45
C ILE A 262 8.50 26.13 0.73
N GLN A 263 7.24 25.81 0.46
CA GLN A 263 6.26 25.55 1.52
C GLN A 263 6.66 24.34 2.38
N ASN A 264 7.16 23.28 1.78
CA ASN A 264 7.64 22.09 2.49
C ASN A 264 8.87 22.38 3.35
N MET A 265 9.83 23.16 2.83
CA MET A 265 11.00 23.59 3.62
C MET A 265 10.59 24.42 4.84
N ARG A 266 9.66 25.38 4.68
CA ARG A 266 9.14 26.18 5.80
C ARG A 266 8.41 25.34 6.83
N LEU A 267 7.64 24.35 6.38
CA LEU A 267 6.91 23.42 7.24
C LEU A 267 7.87 22.52 8.04
N GLN A 268 8.97 22.05 7.43
CA GLN A 268 10.03 21.31 8.11
C GLN A 268 10.77 22.18 9.14
N SER A 269 11.08 23.43 8.78
CA SER A 269 11.68 24.38 9.72
C SER A 269 10.79 24.63 10.95
N LEU A 270 9.47 24.72 10.74
CA LEU A 270 8.51 24.80 11.83
C LEU A 270 8.49 23.53 12.68
N GLN A 271 8.53 22.35 12.06
CA GLN A 271 8.58 21.07 12.78
C GLN A 271 9.80 20.97 13.72
N LEU A 272 10.96 21.47 13.28
CA LEU A 272 12.18 21.49 14.09
C LEU A 272 12.14 22.54 15.21
N SER A 273 11.51 23.69 14.95
CA SER A 273 11.49 24.82 15.88
C SER A 273 10.40 24.71 16.94
N ASP A 274 9.21 24.25 16.54
CA ASP A 274 8.04 24.06 17.40
C ASP A 274 7.16 22.89 16.86
N PRO A 275 7.40 21.66 17.37
CA PRO A 275 6.67 20.48 16.93
C PRO A 275 5.16 20.54 17.19
N ASP A 276 4.71 21.27 18.21
CA ASP A 276 3.30 21.30 18.58
C ASP A 276 2.52 22.27 17.70
N SER A 277 3.12 23.42 17.37
CA SER A 277 2.58 24.31 16.34
C SER A 277 2.55 23.65 14.96
N TYR A 278 3.54 22.82 14.62
CA TYR A 278 3.49 22.01 13.40
C TYR A 278 2.27 21.07 13.38
N LYS A 279 2.02 20.31 14.45
CA LYS A 279 0.85 19.41 14.55
C LYS A 279 -0.45 20.20 14.44
N ALA A 280 -0.54 21.36 15.09
CA ALA A 280 -1.71 22.22 15.04
C ALA A 280 -1.95 22.79 13.63
N VAL A 281 -0.90 23.16 12.89
CA VAL A 281 -1.00 23.57 11.47
C VAL A 281 -1.53 22.44 10.59
N ILE A 282 -1.03 21.21 10.77
CA ILE A 282 -1.50 20.04 10.01
C ILE A 282 -2.96 19.75 10.34
N TRP A 283 -3.33 19.80 11.61
CA TRP A 283 -4.71 19.61 12.04
C TRP A 283 -5.63 20.69 11.45
N TYR A 284 -5.24 21.96 11.50
CA TYR A 284 -5.99 23.05 10.86
C TYR A 284 -6.15 22.82 9.35
N ARG A 285 -5.09 22.44 8.64
CA ARG A 285 -5.14 22.16 7.19
C ARG A 285 -6.14 21.06 6.84
N ASN A 286 -6.24 20.03 7.67
CA ASN A 286 -7.18 18.91 7.48
C ASN A 286 -8.63 19.26 7.85
N ASN A 287 -8.84 20.26 8.70
CA ASN A 287 -10.15 20.62 9.25
C ASN A 287 -10.58 22.05 8.88
N LYS A 288 -10.08 22.59 7.77
CA LYS A 288 -10.39 23.97 7.31
C LYS A 288 -11.88 24.24 7.18
N ASN A 289 -12.66 23.21 6.84
CA ASN A 289 -14.12 23.25 6.69
C ASN A 289 -14.89 23.47 8.01
N LEU A 290 -14.23 23.33 9.16
CA LEU A 290 -14.86 23.58 10.47
C LEU A 290 -14.86 25.07 10.86
N PHE A 291 -14.02 25.88 10.21
CA PHE A 291 -13.84 27.30 10.53
C PHE A 291 -14.74 28.17 9.65
N ARG A 292 -15.36 29.19 10.25
CA ARG A 292 -16.28 30.10 9.56
C ARG A 292 -15.53 31.21 8.82
N LYS A 293 -14.46 31.73 9.44
CA LYS A 293 -13.64 32.80 8.89
C LYS A 293 -12.18 32.35 8.71
N ARG A 294 -11.37 33.26 8.16
CA ARG A 294 -9.97 32.95 7.87
C ARG A 294 -9.17 32.86 9.17
N VAL A 295 -8.30 31.84 9.22
CA VAL A 295 -7.30 31.67 10.27
C VAL A 295 -5.93 31.86 9.65
N TYR A 296 -5.13 32.74 10.24
CA TYR A 296 -3.75 32.96 9.83
C TYR A 296 -2.86 32.04 10.66
N VAL A 297 -2.14 31.17 9.95
CA VAL A 297 -1.15 30.24 10.51
C VAL A 297 0.14 30.98 10.90
N PRO A 298 1.06 30.36 11.67
CA PRO A 298 2.28 31.02 12.15
C PRO A 298 3.03 31.78 11.06
N MET A 299 3.53 32.96 11.43
CA MET A 299 4.09 33.94 10.48
C MET A 299 5.24 33.37 9.66
N ILE A 300 6.05 32.48 10.23
CA ILE A 300 7.16 31.81 9.54
C ILE A 300 6.75 31.09 8.25
N LEU A 301 5.48 30.67 8.12
CA LEU A 301 4.98 30.02 6.91
C LEU A 301 4.63 31.01 5.79
N SER A 302 4.25 32.24 6.15
CA SER A 302 3.70 33.23 5.20
C SER A 302 4.61 34.44 4.97
N LEU A 303 5.52 34.75 5.90
CA LEU A 303 6.41 35.89 5.81
C LEU A 303 7.43 35.68 4.68
N ASN A 304 7.64 36.71 3.87
CA ASN A 304 8.68 36.75 2.87
C ASN A 304 9.40 38.09 2.98
N ILE A 305 10.73 38.05 3.12
CA ILE A 305 11.55 39.24 3.26
C ILE A 305 12.31 39.42 1.94
N GLU A 306 12.14 40.57 1.30
CA GLU A 306 12.76 40.85 -0.01
C GLU A 306 14.28 41.01 0.11
N ASP A 307 14.73 41.67 1.16
CA ASP A 307 16.14 41.87 1.46
C ASP A 307 16.60 40.96 2.60
N GLN A 308 17.47 40.00 2.27
CA GLN A 308 18.00 39.04 3.23
C GLN A 308 18.85 39.71 4.33
N ASP A 309 19.48 40.86 4.05
CA ASP A 309 20.25 41.59 5.06
C ASP A 309 19.35 42.20 6.14
N MET A 310 18.08 42.45 5.80
CA MET A 310 17.08 42.97 6.72
C MET A 310 16.41 41.88 7.57
N ALA A 311 16.54 40.61 7.18
CA ALA A 311 15.90 39.49 7.86
C ALA A 311 16.30 39.36 9.34
N LYS A 312 17.59 39.58 9.65
CA LYS A 312 18.13 39.56 11.02
C LYS A 312 17.46 40.57 11.95
N TYR A 313 17.04 41.72 11.43
CA TYR A 313 16.36 42.73 12.23
C TYR A 313 14.90 42.37 12.46
N VAL A 314 14.22 41.81 11.46
CA VAL A 314 12.84 41.34 11.59
C VAL A 314 12.75 40.20 12.60
N GLU A 315 13.68 39.23 12.54
CA GLU A 315 13.78 38.14 13.52
C GLU A 315 14.12 38.62 14.93
N PHE A 316 14.84 39.73 15.06
CA PHE A 316 15.16 40.32 16.36
C PHE A 316 13.99 41.09 16.96
N ILE A 317 13.24 41.84 16.15
CA ILE A 317 12.12 42.66 16.60
C ILE A 317 10.92 41.81 17.01
N ILE A 318 10.63 40.75 16.24
CA ILE A 318 9.46 39.90 16.52
C ILE A 318 9.89 38.75 17.44
N PRO A 319 9.25 38.58 18.60
CA PRO A 319 9.57 37.46 19.49
C PRO A 319 9.44 36.12 18.76
N LYS A 320 10.41 35.22 18.97
CA LYS A 320 10.44 33.90 18.35
C LYS A 320 9.11 33.14 18.50
N ARG A 321 8.50 33.23 19.68
CA ARG A 321 7.17 32.67 19.98
C ARG A 321 6.11 33.13 18.98
N ASP A 322 6.07 34.41 18.67
CA ASP A 322 5.03 34.99 17.82
C ASP A 322 5.28 34.63 16.34
N LEU A 323 6.54 34.44 15.95
CA LEU A 323 6.92 33.95 14.63
C LEU A 323 6.55 32.48 14.39
N THR A 324 6.78 31.61 15.37
CA THR A 324 6.67 30.15 15.20
C THR A 324 5.37 29.55 15.72
N ALA A 325 4.73 30.15 16.72
CA ALA A 325 3.69 29.49 17.50
C ALA A 325 2.35 30.23 17.59
N MET A 326 2.24 31.42 16.98
CA MET A 326 1.05 32.25 17.06
C MET A 326 0.09 32.01 15.89
N PHE A 327 -1.17 31.77 16.22
CA PHE A 327 -2.28 31.69 15.28
C PHE A 327 -3.20 32.89 15.47
N ILE A 328 -3.62 33.50 14.37
CA ILE A 328 -4.48 34.69 14.40
C ILE A 328 -5.85 34.34 13.81
N PHE A 329 -6.91 34.66 14.56
CA PHE A 329 -8.29 34.36 14.17
C PHE A 329 -9.09 35.64 13.92
N GLU A 330 -9.89 35.65 12.86
CA GLU A 330 -10.86 36.72 12.58
C GLU A 330 -12.14 36.60 13.42
N ASP A 331 -12.45 35.40 13.90
CA ASP A 331 -13.65 35.12 14.67
C ASP A 331 -13.31 34.53 16.04
N THR A 332 -14.02 34.99 17.07
CA THR A 332 -13.78 34.55 18.45
C THR A 332 -14.29 33.14 18.71
N ASP A 333 -15.29 32.66 17.96
CA ASP A 333 -15.81 31.31 18.15
C ASP A 333 -14.94 30.28 17.45
N ASP A 334 -14.38 30.62 16.28
CA ASP A 334 -13.34 29.85 15.60
C ASP A 334 -12.09 29.69 16.49
N MET A 335 -11.69 30.74 17.21
CA MET A 335 -10.62 30.66 18.20
C MET A 335 -10.94 29.66 19.31
N LYS A 336 -12.14 29.73 19.91
CA LYS A 336 -12.53 28.81 21.00
C LYS A 336 -12.55 27.36 20.53
N LEU A 337 -13.05 27.12 19.31
CA LEU A 337 -13.03 25.82 18.69
C LEU A 337 -11.59 25.30 18.57
N PHE A 338 -10.68 26.11 18.03
CA PHE A 338 -9.29 25.74 17.86
C PHE A 338 -8.60 25.44 19.18
N ILE A 339 -8.82 26.28 20.22
CA ILE A 339 -8.25 26.07 21.55
C ILE A 339 -8.77 24.75 22.15
N ASN A 340 -10.07 24.48 22.06
CA ASN A 340 -10.63 23.24 22.60
C ASN A 340 -10.06 21.99 21.91
N GLU A 341 -9.84 22.04 20.60
CA GLU A 341 -9.27 20.90 19.88
C GLU A 341 -7.76 20.73 20.11
N CYS A 342 -6.99 21.83 20.13
CA CYS A 342 -5.54 21.77 20.26
C CYS A 342 -5.09 21.60 21.72
N HIS A 343 -5.61 22.42 22.64
CA HIS A 343 -5.24 22.36 24.07
C HIS A 343 -5.96 21.22 24.79
N THR A 344 -7.30 21.17 24.74
CA THR A 344 -8.06 20.22 25.59
C THR A 344 -7.96 18.77 25.10
N LYS A 345 -7.95 18.53 23.79
CA LYS A 345 -7.98 17.16 23.23
C LYS A 345 -6.62 16.62 22.82
N GLN A 346 -5.71 17.49 22.38
CA GLN A 346 -4.41 17.08 21.84
C GLN A 346 -3.22 17.50 22.72
N ASP A 347 -3.47 18.26 23.80
CA ASP A 347 -2.46 18.75 24.75
C ASP A 347 -1.29 19.50 24.07
N LEU A 348 -1.63 20.29 23.04
CA LEU A 348 -0.67 21.08 22.26
C LEU A 348 -0.53 22.48 22.82
N VAL A 349 0.71 22.91 23.04
CA VAL A 349 1.03 24.27 23.50
C VAL A 349 1.09 25.22 22.29
N VAL A 350 -0.05 25.86 21.98
CA VAL A 350 -0.15 26.84 20.88
C VAL A 350 -0.67 28.19 21.36
N TYR A 351 -0.12 29.27 20.80
CA TYR A 351 -0.53 30.63 21.15
C TYR A 351 -1.55 31.16 20.16
N VAL A 352 -2.55 31.88 20.67
CA VAL A 352 -3.67 32.33 19.86
C VAL A 352 -3.97 33.79 20.16
N SER A 353 -4.25 34.57 19.11
CA SER A 353 -4.72 35.95 19.19
C SER A 353 -5.92 36.16 18.26
N THR A 354 -6.80 37.08 18.63
CA THR A 354 -7.89 37.54 17.77
C THR A 354 -7.54 38.87 17.13
N ILE A 355 -8.07 39.12 15.93
CA ILE A 355 -7.98 40.43 15.29
C ILE A 355 -9.00 41.36 15.99
N PRO A 356 -8.58 42.54 16.48
CA PRO A 356 -9.51 43.51 17.03
C PRO A 356 -10.47 43.99 15.93
N GLN A 357 -11.76 44.11 16.23
CA GLN A 357 -12.77 44.65 15.30
C GLN A 357 -12.71 46.19 15.19
N LEU A 358 -11.56 46.79 15.48
CA LEU A 358 -11.35 48.23 15.44
C LEU A 358 -10.96 48.64 14.03
N THR A 359 -11.54 49.73 13.55
CA THR A 359 -11.19 50.28 12.24
C THR A 359 -9.89 51.09 12.40
N LEU A 360 -9.08 51.23 11.35
CA LEU A 360 -7.83 52.02 11.41
C LEU A 360 -8.03 53.46 11.90
N GLN A 361 -9.26 54.00 11.79
CA GLN A 361 -9.65 55.32 12.29
C GLN A 361 -9.73 55.42 13.82
N ASP A 362 -9.86 54.29 14.52
CA ASP A 362 -9.98 54.23 15.97
C ASP A 362 -8.61 54.21 16.67
N PHE A 363 -7.53 53.93 15.91
CA PHE A 363 -6.16 53.96 16.41
C PHE A 363 -5.64 55.42 16.46
N LYS A 364 -5.97 56.15 17.52
CA LYS A 364 -5.32 57.44 17.81
C LYS A 364 -3.92 57.22 18.35
N THR A 365 -2.91 57.72 17.64
CA THR A 365 -1.52 57.76 18.11
C THR A 365 -1.42 58.66 19.34
N GLN A 366 -1.15 58.08 20.51
CA GLN A 366 -0.71 58.83 21.69
C GLN A 366 0.77 59.21 21.53
N VAL A 367 1.08 60.10 20.59
CA VAL A 367 2.38 60.78 20.62
C VAL A 367 2.22 61.95 21.58
N GLN A 368 2.69 61.78 22.82
CA GLN A 368 2.95 62.95 23.65
C GLN A 368 4.12 63.71 23.02
N PRO A 369 3.98 65.01 22.71
CA PRO A 369 5.11 65.79 22.25
C PRO A 369 6.15 65.80 23.37
N ILE A 370 7.35 65.35 23.04
CA ILE A 370 8.54 65.53 23.88
C ILE A 370 8.76 67.05 23.95
N ALA A 371 8.55 67.63 25.13
CA ALA A 371 8.77 69.04 25.41
C ALA A 371 10.26 69.35 25.58
#